data_AF-A0A948XVA2-F1
#
_entry.id   AF-A0A948XVA2-F1
#
_cell.length_a   1.000
_cell.length_b   1.000
_cell.length_c   1.000
_cell.angle_alpha   90.00
_cell.angle_beta   90.00
_cell.angle_gamma   90.00
#
_symmetry.space_group_name_H-M   'P 1'
#
loop_
_entity.id
_entity.type
_entity.pdbx_description
1 polymer ?
#
loop_
_entity_poly.entity_id
_entity_poly.type
_entity_poly.pdbx_seq_one_letter_code
_entity_poly.pdbx_strand_id
1 'polypeptide(L)'
;MLQLNRISKNLPLAFLSAVMLEACASAPMRCEIAPESVLSWADYGTLEERPLPYVETYAGCGRTLVYVAADHGNDPESETFKLVSAGFTGAQPEFVVLEGFPFEMGVNPEPLLDHAESVRGMPGDAEPYLAVRLAKAAGVDFVGGEPTDAAVVAYAARNGMSAADVFGYYIVRLVPQWMRSETLSATDDDALDTEIRSYAPQFAKDAGIEIDALAEVGTLETFKVWYQARNGSAFETGFRPEDAWPSGALPDPRGMNRLADVVSDAREVHIVSVIAKAVEDHKTVLVVYGGSHHLVQAPAFETAFPE
;
A
#
# COMPACT_ATOMS: atom_id res chain seq x y z
N MET A 1 -53.59 -35.02 -68.39
CA MET A 1 -52.84 -36.17 -67.84
C MET A 1 -51.39 -36.03 -68.28
N LEU A 2 -50.51 -35.80 -67.32
CA LEU A 2 -49.06 -35.68 -67.46
C LEU A 2 -48.42 -37.07 -67.59
N GLN A 3 -47.37 -37.21 -68.40
CA GLN A 3 -46.19 -37.98 -68.01
C GLN A 3 -44.91 -37.27 -68.48
N LEU A 4 -44.00 -37.11 -67.52
CA LEU A 4 -42.77 -36.34 -67.52
C LEU A 4 -41.57 -37.23 -67.85
N ASN A 5 -40.71 -36.75 -68.74
CA ASN A 5 -39.35 -37.26 -68.94
C ASN A 5 -38.45 -36.84 -67.75
N ARG A 6 -37.70 -37.79 -67.18
CA ARG A 6 -36.62 -37.52 -66.21
C ARG A 6 -35.27 -37.69 -66.90
N ILE A 7 -34.50 -36.60 -66.94
CA ILE A 7 -33.07 -36.57 -67.29
C ILE A 7 -32.30 -36.46 -65.97
N SER A 8 -31.48 -37.45 -65.64
CA SER A 8 -30.56 -37.41 -64.50
C SER A 8 -29.24 -36.73 -64.89
N LYS A 9 -28.88 -35.64 -64.20
CA LYS A 9 -27.57 -35.00 -64.28
C LYS A 9 -26.68 -35.52 -63.15
N ASN A 10 -25.49 -35.99 -63.51
CA ASN A 10 -24.41 -36.30 -62.57
C ASN A 10 -23.68 -35.01 -62.17
N LEU A 11 -23.52 -34.78 -60.87
CA LEU A 11 -22.66 -33.73 -60.29
C LEU A 11 -21.39 -34.39 -59.73
N PRO A 12 -20.19 -33.82 -59.93
CA PRO A 12 -18.98 -34.32 -59.27
C PRO A 12 -18.87 -33.73 -57.86
N LEU A 13 -18.62 -34.61 -56.89
CA LEU A 13 -18.34 -34.31 -55.49
C LEU A 13 -16.90 -33.77 -55.38
N ALA A 14 -16.73 -32.49 -55.03
CA ALA A 14 -15.43 -31.94 -54.66
C ALA A 14 -15.20 -32.18 -53.16
N PHE A 15 -14.19 -32.99 -52.83
CA PHE A 15 -13.71 -33.18 -51.46
C PHE A 15 -12.89 -31.96 -51.05
N LEU A 16 -13.46 -31.08 -50.20
CA LEU A 16 -12.68 -30.09 -49.44
C LEU A 16 -12.06 -30.81 -48.23
N SER A 17 -10.76 -31.02 -48.26
CA SER A 17 -9.98 -31.37 -47.07
C SER A 17 -9.86 -30.14 -46.18
N ALA A 18 -10.73 -30.06 -45.16
CA ALA A 18 -10.59 -29.09 -44.08
C ALA A 18 -9.40 -29.47 -43.20
N VAL A 19 -8.27 -28.81 -43.40
CA VAL A 19 -7.15 -28.83 -42.46
C VAL A 19 -7.59 -28.06 -41.21
N MET A 20 -7.99 -28.78 -40.17
CA MET A 20 -8.14 -28.19 -38.85
C MET A 20 -6.74 -27.93 -38.29
N LEU A 21 -6.27 -26.69 -38.47
CA LEU A 21 -5.20 -26.12 -37.67
C LEU A 21 -5.74 -26.00 -36.25
N GLU A 22 -5.42 -26.99 -35.40
CA GLU A 22 -5.50 -26.85 -33.95
C GLU A 22 -4.51 -25.75 -33.54
N ALA A 23 -4.99 -24.51 -33.57
CA ALA A 23 -4.32 -23.41 -32.91
C ALA A 23 -4.23 -23.79 -31.43
N CYS A 24 -3.04 -24.17 -30.98
CA CYS A 24 -2.68 -24.10 -29.57
C CYS A 24 -2.85 -22.64 -29.17
N ALA A 25 -4.05 -22.27 -28.72
CA ALA A 25 -4.30 -21.03 -28.05
C ALA A 25 -3.52 -21.12 -26.73
N SER A 26 -2.24 -20.73 -26.78
CA SER A 26 -1.48 -20.40 -25.59
C SER A 26 -2.37 -19.47 -24.77
N ALA A 27 -2.75 -19.92 -23.57
CA ALA A 27 -3.54 -19.11 -22.67
C ALA A 27 -2.90 -17.72 -22.63
N PRO A 28 -3.68 -16.63 -22.78
CA PRO A 28 -3.11 -15.29 -22.76
C PRO A 28 -2.31 -15.16 -21.46
N MET A 29 -1.01 -14.91 -21.59
CA MET A 29 -0.12 -14.67 -20.47
C MET A 29 -0.71 -13.49 -19.70
N ARG A 30 -1.12 -13.70 -18.44
CA ARG A 30 -1.68 -12.66 -17.57
C ARG A 30 -0.60 -12.27 -16.57
N CYS A 31 -0.39 -10.96 -16.39
CA CYS A 31 0.37 -10.46 -15.27
C CYS A 31 -0.53 -10.53 -14.05
N GLU A 32 -0.48 -11.67 -13.36
CA GLU A 32 -1.23 -11.89 -12.12
C GLU A 32 -0.29 -11.57 -10.96
N ILE A 33 -0.49 -10.41 -10.35
CA ILE A 33 0.24 -10.00 -9.15
C ILE A 33 -0.38 -10.74 -7.96
N ALA A 34 0.41 -11.57 -7.29
CA ALA A 34 0.01 -12.31 -6.09
C ALA A 34 0.34 -11.48 -4.83
N PRO A 35 -0.65 -10.90 -4.12
CA PRO A 35 -0.38 -9.99 -2.99
C PRO A 35 0.35 -10.63 -1.81
N GLU A 36 0.27 -11.95 -1.68
CA GLU A 36 1.00 -12.73 -0.68
C GLU A 36 2.48 -12.96 -1.02
N SER A 37 2.93 -12.60 -2.23
CA SER A 37 4.32 -12.76 -2.67
C SER A 37 5.21 -11.58 -2.28
N VAL A 38 4.76 -10.74 -1.35
CA VAL A 38 5.59 -9.72 -0.70
C VAL A 38 6.55 -10.37 0.29
N LEU A 39 7.70 -9.73 0.52
CA LEU A 39 8.62 -10.13 1.58
C LEU A 39 8.05 -9.75 2.95
N SER A 40 8.55 -10.36 4.02
CA SER A 40 8.20 -9.91 5.38
C SER A 40 9.08 -8.73 5.79
N TRP A 41 8.49 -7.77 6.50
CA TRP A 41 9.24 -6.68 7.14
C TRP A 41 10.26 -7.15 8.18
N ALA A 42 10.07 -8.36 8.73
CA ALA A 42 11.07 -8.98 9.60
C ALA A 42 12.41 -9.25 8.87
N ASP A 43 12.37 -9.40 7.54
CA ASP A 43 13.55 -9.63 6.70
C ASP A 43 14.10 -8.32 6.08
N TYR A 44 13.51 -7.16 6.39
CA TYR A 44 13.82 -5.89 5.72
C TYR A 44 15.30 -5.52 5.73
N GLY A 45 16.00 -5.67 6.86
CA GLY A 45 17.43 -5.32 6.94
C GLY A 45 18.37 -6.29 6.22
N THR A 46 17.83 -7.35 5.61
CA THR A 46 18.58 -8.25 4.72
C THR A 46 18.48 -7.86 3.25
N LEU A 47 17.57 -6.93 2.92
CA LEU A 47 17.33 -6.47 1.56
C LEU A 47 18.44 -5.53 1.12
N GLU A 48 18.74 -5.57 -0.18
CA GLU A 48 19.70 -4.63 -0.77
C GLU A 48 19.11 -3.22 -0.76
N GLU A 49 19.72 -2.32 0.02
CA GLU A 49 19.33 -0.92 0.02
C GLU A 49 19.62 -0.29 -1.35
N ARG A 50 18.60 0.38 -1.90
CA ARG A 50 18.72 1.18 -3.12
C ARG A 50 18.71 2.66 -2.75
N PRO A 51 19.61 3.50 -3.30
CA PRO A 51 19.55 4.94 -3.09
C PRO A 51 18.20 5.50 -3.54
N LEU A 52 17.52 6.22 -2.64
CA LEU A 52 16.26 6.88 -2.93
C LEU A 52 16.48 8.31 -3.43
N PRO A 53 15.55 8.84 -4.24
CA PRO A 53 14.43 8.13 -4.88
C PRO A 53 14.84 7.42 -6.17
N TYR A 54 14.02 6.48 -6.65
CA TYR A 54 14.19 5.84 -7.97
C TYR A 54 12.85 5.52 -8.63
N VAL A 55 12.89 5.09 -9.90
CA VAL A 55 11.73 4.55 -10.63
C VAL A 55 12.02 3.14 -11.06
N GLU A 56 11.08 2.24 -10.83
CA GLU A 56 11.07 0.88 -11.36
C GLU A 56 9.93 0.73 -12.37
N THR A 57 10.15 -0.01 -13.46
CA THR A 57 9.13 -0.25 -14.48
C THR A 57 9.00 -1.73 -14.77
N TYR A 58 7.82 -2.27 -14.49
CA TYR A 58 7.47 -3.65 -14.77
C TYR A 58 6.55 -3.68 -15.99
N ALA A 59 6.92 -4.42 -17.04
CA ALA A 59 6.16 -4.47 -18.28
C ALA A 59 6.04 -5.90 -18.81
N GLY A 60 4.84 -6.27 -19.25
CA GLY A 60 4.52 -7.63 -19.66
C GLY A 60 3.03 -7.75 -19.97
N CYS A 61 2.58 -8.80 -20.66
CA CYS A 61 1.17 -9.07 -20.96
C CYS A 61 0.33 -7.89 -21.52
N GLY A 62 0.98 -6.90 -22.17
CA GLY A 62 0.33 -5.68 -22.65
C GLY A 62 -0.04 -4.66 -21.57
N ARG A 63 0.60 -4.75 -20.40
CA ARG A 63 0.45 -3.87 -19.24
C ARG A 63 1.81 -3.34 -18.77
N THR A 64 1.76 -2.21 -18.09
CA THR A 64 2.92 -1.53 -17.51
C THR A 64 2.56 -1.02 -16.12
N LEU A 65 3.40 -1.35 -15.14
CA LEU A 65 3.38 -0.78 -13.80
C LEU A 65 4.63 0.10 -13.65
N VAL A 66 4.44 1.39 -13.42
CA VAL A 66 5.53 2.33 -13.12
C VAL A 66 5.47 2.65 -11.64
N TYR A 67 6.53 2.36 -10.91
CA TYR A 67 6.62 2.58 -9.47
C TYR A 67 7.63 3.69 -9.19
N VAL A 68 7.16 4.82 -8.65
CA VAL A 68 8.03 5.87 -8.13
C VAL A 68 8.30 5.57 -6.67
N ALA A 69 9.51 5.06 -6.39
CA ALA A 69 10.03 4.78 -5.06
C ALA A 69 10.54 6.09 -4.44
N ALA A 70 9.67 6.78 -3.72
CA ALA A 70 9.89 8.11 -3.19
C ALA A 70 10.86 8.12 -1.99
N ASP A 71 11.67 9.18 -1.92
CA ASP A 71 12.24 9.69 -0.67
C ASP A 71 11.28 10.79 -0.18
N HIS A 72 10.55 10.52 0.91
CA HIS A 72 9.46 11.38 1.37
C HIS A 72 9.94 12.77 1.72
N GLY A 73 9.23 13.79 1.26
CA GLY A 73 9.61 15.16 1.54
C GLY A 73 8.60 16.18 1.02
N ASN A 74 8.91 17.45 1.22
CA ASN A 74 8.08 18.58 0.79
C ASN A 74 8.88 19.62 0.00
N ASP A 75 10.10 19.27 -0.44
CA ASP A 75 10.90 20.13 -1.30
C ASP A 75 10.48 19.93 -2.76
N PRO A 76 9.86 20.93 -3.41
CA PRO A 76 9.42 20.84 -4.79
C PRO A 76 10.56 20.67 -5.80
N GLU A 77 11.81 21.00 -5.41
CA GLU A 77 13.00 20.85 -6.25
C GLU A 77 13.71 19.50 -6.04
N SER A 78 13.19 18.67 -5.13
CA SER A 78 13.73 17.33 -4.85
C SER A 78 13.66 16.41 -6.06
N GLU A 79 14.50 15.38 -6.05
CA GLU A 79 14.46 14.36 -7.09
C GLU A 79 13.13 13.59 -7.09
N THR A 80 12.51 13.37 -5.92
CA THR A 80 11.21 12.70 -5.80
C THR A 80 10.15 13.44 -6.62
N PHE A 81 10.05 14.76 -6.47
CA PHE A 81 9.06 15.58 -7.17
C PHE A 81 9.27 15.57 -8.69
N LYS A 82 10.54 15.54 -9.13
CA LYS A 82 10.90 15.41 -10.55
C LYS A 82 10.48 14.05 -11.10
N LEU A 83 10.77 12.96 -10.37
CA LEU A 83 10.40 11.61 -10.79
C LEU A 83 8.89 11.40 -10.84
N VAL A 84 8.13 11.93 -9.87
CA VAL A 84 6.66 11.94 -9.92
C VAL A 84 6.18 12.64 -11.20
N SER A 85 6.68 13.85 -11.47
CA SER A 85 6.31 14.60 -12.68
C SER A 85 6.71 13.87 -13.98
N ALA A 86 7.87 13.21 -13.98
CA ALA A 86 8.35 12.41 -15.10
C ALA A 86 7.48 11.15 -15.32
N GLY A 87 6.99 10.54 -14.24
CA GLY A 87 6.06 9.41 -14.29
C GLY A 87 4.77 9.77 -15.04
N PHE A 88 4.14 10.90 -14.72
CA PHE A 88 2.94 11.36 -15.43
C PHE A 88 3.20 11.68 -16.90
N THR A 89 4.29 12.40 -17.21
CA THR A 89 4.58 12.84 -18.57
C THR A 89 5.11 11.73 -19.48
N GLY A 90 5.94 10.84 -18.93
CA GLY A 90 6.59 9.76 -19.66
C GLY A 90 5.73 8.49 -19.78
N ALA A 91 5.07 8.07 -18.70
CA ALA A 91 4.28 6.84 -18.70
C ALA A 91 2.86 7.05 -19.25
N GLN A 92 2.31 8.27 -19.13
CA GLN A 92 0.91 8.58 -19.45
C GLN A 92 -0.05 7.56 -18.80
N PRO A 93 -0.08 7.50 -17.45
CA PRO A 93 -0.85 6.49 -16.75
C PRO A 93 -2.35 6.59 -17.06
N GLU A 94 -3.02 5.43 -17.08
CA GLU A 94 -4.48 5.33 -17.13
C GLU A 94 -5.09 5.35 -15.72
N PHE A 95 -4.28 5.07 -14.69
CA PHE A 95 -4.69 5.05 -13.28
C PHE A 95 -3.51 5.28 -12.33
N VAL A 96 -3.77 5.84 -11.15
CA VAL A 96 -2.73 6.12 -10.13
C VAL A 96 -3.10 5.57 -8.75
N VAL A 97 -2.12 4.96 -8.06
CA VAL A 97 -2.25 4.50 -6.66
C VAL A 97 -1.29 5.29 -5.78
N LEU A 98 -1.79 5.86 -4.68
CA LEU A 98 -1.07 6.82 -3.85
C LEU A 98 -0.95 6.37 -2.39
N GLU A 99 0.24 6.60 -1.81
CA GLU A 99 0.50 6.38 -0.39
C GLU A 99 -0.21 7.40 0.51
N GLY A 100 -0.52 6.98 1.74
CA GLY A 100 -0.96 7.87 2.81
C GLY A 100 -2.46 8.12 2.85
N PHE A 101 -3.22 7.52 1.94
CA PHE A 101 -4.68 7.65 1.88
C PHE A 101 -5.35 6.27 1.88
N PRO A 102 -6.40 6.06 2.69
CA PRO A 102 -7.17 4.81 2.65
C PRO A 102 -7.80 4.57 1.27
N PHE A 103 -7.78 3.32 0.81
CA PHE A 103 -8.44 2.92 -0.43
C PHE A 103 -9.96 3.19 -0.41
N GLU A 104 -10.58 3.06 0.76
CA GLU A 104 -12.01 3.23 1.00
C GLU A 104 -12.50 4.68 0.83
N MET A 105 -11.59 5.65 0.70
CA MET A 105 -11.96 7.00 0.27
C MET A 105 -12.55 7.01 -1.14
N GLY A 106 -12.31 5.96 -1.94
CA GLY A 106 -12.84 5.79 -3.28
C GLY A 106 -11.98 6.46 -4.36
N VAL A 107 -12.48 6.43 -5.59
CA VAL A 107 -11.82 7.04 -6.76
C VAL A 107 -12.00 8.55 -6.72
N ASN A 108 -10.90 9.30 -6.89
CA ASN A 108 -10.86 10.77 -6.92
C ASN A 108 -11.59 11.42 -5.72
N PRO A 109 -11.22 11.14 -4.46
CA PRO A 109 -11.95 11.64 -3.31
C PRO A 109 -11.87 13.17 -3.22
N GLU A 110 -13.02 13.85 -3.28
CA GLU A 110 -13.10 15.31 -3.29
C GLU A 110 -12.38 15.97 -2.09
N PRO A 111 -12.50 15.47 -0.84
CA PRO A 111 -11.76 16.06 0.28
C PRO A 111 -10.24 16.05 0.09
N LEU A 112 -9.70 15.04 -0.59
CA LEU A 112 -8.27 14.96 -0.90
C LEU A 112 -7.88 15.91 -2.03
N LEU A 113 -8.72 16.05 -3.05
CA LEU A 113 -8.53 17.04 -4.12
C LEU A 113 -8.50 18.47 -3.55
N ASP A 114 -9.45 18.79 -2.68
CA ASP A 114 -9.54 20.09 -2.00
C ASP A 114 -8.32 20.31 -1.10
N HIS A 115 -7.92 19.30 -0.32
CA HIS A 115 -6.77 19.42 0.55
C HIS A 115 -5.47 19.63 -0.24
N ALA A 116 -5.25 18.84 -1.31
CA ALA A 116 -4.07 18.95 -2.16
C ALA A 116 -3.94 20.34 -2.80
N GLU A 117 -5.04 21.02 -3.15
CA GLU A 117 -4.99 22.41 -3.60
C GLU A 117 -4.74 23.38 -2.44
N SER A 118 -5.35 23.15 -1.27
CA SER A 118 -5.23 24.04 -0.12
C SER A 118 -3.81 24.15 0.44
N VAL A 119 -3.01 23.08 0.34
CA VAL A 119 -1.63 23.03 0.86
C VAL A 119 -0.58 23.44 -0.17
N ARG A 120 -0.97 23.78 -1.41
CA ARG A 120 -0.03 24.02 -2.50
C ARG A 120 0.97 25.14 -2.15
N GLY A 121 2.27 24.81 -2.19
CA GLY A 121 3.36 25.71 -1.84
C GLY A 121 3.45 26.07 -0.36
N MET A 122 2.73 25.36 0.52
CA MET A 122 2.77 25.54 1.97
C MET A 122 3.60 24.43 2.63
N PRO A 123 4.05 24.62 3.89
CA PRO A 123 4.56 23.53 4.70
C PRO A 123 3.52 22.41 4.81
N GLY A 124 3.83 21.23 4.25
CA GLY A 124 2.88 20.11 4.14
C GLY A 124 2.52 19.74 2.70
N ASP A 125 2.98 20.50 1.70
CA ASP A 125 2.88 20.14 0.29
C ASP A 125 3.86 19.00 -0.07
N ALA A 126 3.51 17.77 0.31
CA ALA A 126 4.30 16.58 0.08
C ALA A 126 4.05 15.95 -1.31
N GLU A 127 4.89 14.98 -1.70
CA GLU A 127 4.81 14.33 -3.01
C GLU A 127 3.46 13.64 -3.34
N PRO A 128 2.67 13.08 -2.38
CA PRO A 128 1.39 12.47 -2.74
C PRO A 128 0.39 13.54 -3.19
N TYR A 129 0.43 14.76 -2.61
CA TYR A 129 -0.42 15.86 -3.03
C TYR A 129 -0.01 16.43 -4.41
N LEU A 130 1.28 16.40 -4.74
CA LEU A 130 1.71 16.66 -6.12
C LEU A 130 1.08 15.64 -7.08
N ALA A 131 1.14 14.34 -6.75
CA ALA A 131 0.59 13.29 -7.59
C ALA A 131 -0.93 13.44 -7.77
N VAL A 132 -1.68 13.78 -6.71
CA VAL A 132 -3.12 14.11 -6.80
C VAL A 132 -3.39 15.23 -7.80
N ARG A 133 -2.62 16.34 -7.74
CA ARG A 133 -2.79 17.48 -8.65
C ARG A 133 -2.45 17.12 -10.09
N LEU A 134 -1.41 16.31 -10.31
CA LEU A 134 -1.03 15.85 -11.64
C LEU A 134 -2.06 14.89 -12.24
N ALA A 135 -2.62 13.97 -11.44
CA ALA A 135 -3.72 13.10 -11.86
C ALA A 135 -4.95 13.91 -12.29
N LYS A 136 -5.36 14.88 -11.47
CA LYS A 136 -6.44 15.83 -11.79
C LYS A 136 -6.17 16.59 -13.10
N ALA A 137 -4.95 17.11 -13.27
CA ALA A 137 -4.57 17.88 -14.45
C ALA A 137 -4.53 17.03 -15.74
N ALA A 138 -4.16 15.75 -15.62
CA ALA A 138 -4.12 14.80 -16.73
C ALA A 138 -5.50 14.16 -17.03
N GLY A 139 -6.50 14.37 -16.17
CA GLY A 139 -7.80 13.69 -16.27
C GLY A 139 -7.69 12.18 -16.03
N VAL A 140 -6.77 11.77 -15.14
CA VAL A 140 -6.49 10.38 -14.78
C VAL A 140 -7.09 10.09 -13.40
N ASP A 141 -7.76 8.95 -13.27
CA ASP A 141 -8.34 8.51 -12.01
C ASP A 141 -7.25 8.05 -11.03
N PHE A 142 -7.49 8.28 -9.74
CA PHE A 142 -6.59 7.82 -8.67
C PHE A 142 -7.33 7.33 -7.43
N VAL A 143 -6.63 6.52 -6.63
CA VAL A 143 -7.06 6.04 -5.31
C VAL A 143 -5.92 6.10 -4.30
N GLY A 144 -6.28 6.11 -3.02
CA GLY A 144 -5.35 5.72 -1.96
C GLY A 144 -5.09 4.21 -1.97
N GLY A 145 -3.97 3.75 -1.43
CA GLY A 145 -3.69 2.32 -1.29
C GLY A 145 -3.51 1.84 0.16
N GLU A 146 -3.75 2.67 1.18
CA GLU A 146 -3.64 2.24 2.58
C GLU A 146 -4.86 1.40 3.02
N PRO A 147 -4.67 0.38 3.89
CA PRO A 147 -5.77 -0.32 4.52
C PRO A 147 -6.47 0.54 5.58
N THR A 148 -7.72 0.19 5.91
CA THR A 148 -8.36 0.63 7.15
C THR A 148 -7.73 0.01 8.39
N ASP A 149 -7.89 0.68 9.54
CA ASP A 149 -7.55 0.12 10.85
C ASP A 149 -8.30 -1.19 11.13
N ALA A 150 -9.55 -1.32 10.66
CA ALA A 150 -10.32 -2.56 10.78
C ALA A 150 -9.64 -3.73 10.04
N ALA A 151 -9.11 -3.47 8.84
CA ALA A 151 -8.38 -4.47 8.07
C ALA A 151 -7.06 -4.86 8.75
N VAL A 152 -6.32 -3.87 9.28
CA VAL A 152 -5.08 -4.10 10.04
C VAL A 152 -5.34 -4.92 11.30
N VAL A 153 -6.34 -4.56 12.11
CA VAL A 153 -6.72 -5.30 13.33
C VAL A 153 -7.15 -6.73 12.99
N ALA A 154 -7.94 -6.92 11.94
CA ALA A 154 -8.35 -8.25 11.49
C ALA A 154 -7.16 -9.11 11.05
N TYR A 155 -6.16 -8.51 10.38
CA TYR A 155 -4.92 -9.20 10.02
C TYR A 155 -4.08 -9.55 11.24
N ALA A 156 -3.88 -8.59 12.15
CA ALA A 156 -3.12 -8.77 13.38
C ALA A 156 -3.73 -9.88 14.26
N ALA A 157 -5.06 -9.96 14.36
CA ALA A 157 -5.77 -11.01 15.09
C ALA A 157 -5.48 -12.42 14.57
N ARG A 158 -5.37 -12.60 13.24
CA ARG A 158 -4.98 -13.89 12.63
C ARG A 158 -3.54 -14.28 12.95
N ASN A 159 -2.72 -13.31 13.33
CA ASN A 159 -1.32 -13.50 13.74
C ASN A 159 -1.15 -13.48 15.27
N GLY A 160 -2.24 -13.64 16.02
CA GLY A 160 -2.19 -13.78 17.48
C GLY A 160 -2.02 -12.48 18.26
N MET A 161 -2.25 -11.33 17.63
CA MET A 161 -2.20 -10.02 18.28
C MET A 161 -3.60 -9.51 18.63
N SER A 162 -3.72 -8.79 19.74
CA SER A 162 -4.99 -8.17 20.11
C SER A 162 -5.18 -6.81 19.43
N ALA A 163 -6.40 -6.27 19.44
CA ALA A 163 -6.64 -4.90 19.00
C ALA A 163 -5.88 -3.88 19.89
N ALA A 164 -5.74 -4.18 21.18
CA ALA A 164 -4.95 -3.38 22.11
C ALA A 164 -3.46 -3.35 21.73
N ASP A 165 -2.92 -4.44 21.16
CA ASP A 165 -1.53 -4.46 20.67
C ASP A 165 -1.33 -3.53 19.47
N VAL A 166 -2.27 -3.53 18.51
CA VAL A 166 -2.22 -2.61 17.36
C VAL A 166 -2.35 -1.16 17.82
N PHE A 167 -3.29 -0.88 18.72
CA PHE A 167 -3.47 0.45 19.29
C PHE A 167 -2.24 0.93 20.06
N GLY A 168 -1.65 0.07 20.90
CA GLY A 168 -0.41 0.39 21.62
C GLY A 168 0.77 0.64 20.70
N TYR A 169 0.88 -0.13 19.62
CA TYR A 169 1.87 0.13 18.57
C TYR A 169 1.66 1.50 17.91
N TYR A 170 0.43 1.88 17.61
CA TYR A 170 0.14 3.20 17.06
C TYR A 170 0.48 4.34 18.02
N ILE A 171 0.25 4.19 19.32
CA ILE A 171 0.71 5.18 20.32
C ILE A 171 2.23 5.35 20.23
N VAL A 172 3.00 4.25 20.23
CA VAL A 172 4.47 4.30 20.10
C VAL A 172 4.89 5.02 18.81
N ARG A 173 4.20 4.79 17.70
CA ARG A 173 4.44 5.46 16.41
C ARG A 173 4.09 6.95 16.43
N LEU A 174 3.07 7.36 17.18
CA LEU A 174 2.59 8.74 17.26
C LEU A 174 3.42 9.62 18.20
N VAL A 175 4.01 9.06 19.26
CA VAL A 175 4.79 9.83 20.25
C VAL A 175 5.87 10.73 19.62
N PRO A 176 6.73 10.26 18.70
CA PRO A 176 7.70 11.13 18.03
C PRO A 176 7.04 12.29 17.26
N GLN A 177 5.86 12.05 16.67
CA GLN A 177 5.12 13.10 15.97
C GLN A 177 4.57 14.13 16.95
N TRP A 178 3.97 13.69 18.06
CA TRP A 178 3.48 14.59 19.11
C TRP A 178 4.61 15.42 19.74
N MET A 179 5.81 14.86 19.87
CA MET A 179 6.99 15.62 20.31
C MET A 179 7.41 16.66 19.27
N ARG A 180 7.43 16.31 17.97
CA ARG A 180 7.78 17.26 16.90
C ARG A 180 6.76 18.38 16.72
N SER A 181 5.48 18.11 16.98
CA SER A 181 4.41 19.11 16.94
C SER A 181 4.27 19.91 18.22
N GLU A 182 5.19 19.74 19.18
CA GLU A 182 5.16 20.39 20.50
C GLU A 182 3.89 20.09 21.32
N THR A 183 3.19 19.00 20.98
CA THR A 183 2.05 18.47 21.76
C THR A 183 2.54 17.81 23.04
N LEU A 184 3.72 17.18 22.99
CA LEU A 184 4.42 16.61 24.14
C LEU A 184 5.81 17.23 24.27
N SER A 185 6.22 17.54 25.48
CA SER A 185 7.59 18.03 25.77
C SER A 185 8.59 16.90 25.99
N ALA A 186 8.13 15.75 26.48
CA ALA A 186 8.92 14.56 26.77
C ALA A 186 8.01 13.31 26.86
N THR A 187 8.61 12.13 27.05
CA THR A 187 7.89 10.85 27.20
C THR A 187 7.19 10.69 28.56
N ASP A 188 7.58 11.49 29.55
CA ASP A 188 6.99 11.55 30.88
C ASP A 188 6.00 12.71 31.07
N ASP A 189 5.64 13.41 29.98
CA ASP A 189 4.66 14.48 29.98
C ASP A 189 3.24 13.98 30.31
N ASP A 190 2.57 14.63 31.27
CA ASP A 190 1.21 14.30 31.69
C ASP A 190 0.20 14.46 30.52
N ALA A 191 0.51 15.29 29.52
CA ALA A 191 -0.31 15.43 28.32
C ALA A 191 -0.45 14.11 27.53
N LEU A 192 0.48 13.16 27.69
CA LEU A 192 0.42 11.87 26.99
C LEU A 192 -0.85 11.06 27.35
N ASP A 193 -1.33 11.11 28.60
CA ASP A 193 -2.59 10.44 28.98
C ASP A 193 -3.78 11.07 28.23
N THR A 194 -3.77 12.38 28.04
CA THR A 194 -4.81 13.10 27.31
C THR A 194 -4.82 12.69 25.83
N GLU A 195 -3.64 12.59 25.20
CA GLU A 195 -3.53 12.17 23.80
C GLU A 195 -3.96 10.71 23.60
N ILE A 196 -3.54 9.79 24.47
CA ILE A 196 -3.97 8.38 24.44
C ILE A 196 -5.50 8.28 24.54
N ARG A 197 -6.10 8.96 25.53
CA ARG A 197 -7.56 8.94 25.74
C ARG A 197 -8.33 9.61 24.63
N SER A 198 -7.76 10.63 23.98
CA SER A 198 -8.39 11.32 22.87
C SER A 198 -8.33 10.49 21.58
N TYR A 199 -7.27 9.71 21.40
CA TYR A 199 -7.10 8.86 20.23
C TYR A 199 -7.91 7.55 20.30
N ALA A 200 -8.05 6.95 21.49
CA ALA A 200 -8.71 5.65 21.67
C ALA A 200 -10.14 5.55 21.09
N PRO A 201 -11.05 6.52 21.28
CA PRO A 201 -12.40 6.47 20.71
C PRO A 201 -12.42 6.48 19.18
N GLN A 202 -11.53 7.27 18.57
CA GLN A 202 -11.43 7.38 17.12
C GLN A 202 -10.86 6.07 16.54
N PHE A 203 -9.79 5.53 17.12
CA PHE A 203 -9.26 4.23 16.73
C PHE A 203 -10.30 3.10 16.88
N ALA A 204 -11.01 3.03 18.02
CA ALA A 204 -12.02 1.99 18.23
C ALA A 204 -13.13 2.05 17.17
N LYS A 205 -13.57 3.27 16.81
CA LYS A 205 -14.53 3.50 15.74
C LYS A 205 -14.00 3.06 14.38
N ASP A 206 -12.79 3.48 14.01
CA ASP A 206 -12.19 3.19 12.70
C ASP A 206 -11.83 1.71 12.53
N ALA A 207 -11.44 1.06 13.64
CA ALA A 207 -11.20 -0.38 13.69
C ALA A 207 -12.50 -1.21 13.78
N GLY A 208 -13.66 -0.59 14.04
CA GLY A 208 -14.94 -1.29 14.18
C GLY A 208 -15.00 -2.19 15.41
N ILE A 209 -14.39 -1.78 16.52
CA ILE A 209 -14.33 -2.53 17.79
C ILE A 209 -14.94 -1.74 18.94
N GLU A 210 -15.31 -2.45 20.01
CA GLU A 210 -15.73 -1.80 21.25
C GLU A 210 -14.54 -1.16 21.96
N ILE A 211 -14.75 0.02 22.56
CA ILE A 211 -13.69 0.76 23.27
C ILE A 211 -13.04 -0.05 24.41
N ASP A 212 -13.81 -0.93 25.05
CA ASP A 212 -13.33 -1.81 26.13
C ASP A 212 -12.27 -2.81 25.64
N ALA A 213 -12.20 -3.10 24.34
CA ALA A 213 -11.14 -3.92 23.76
C ALA A 213 -9.75 -3.26 23.86
N LEU A 214 -9.69 -1.96 24.18
CA LEU A 214 -8.46 -1.20 24.36
C LEU A 214 -8.08 -1.01 25.84
N ALA A 215 -8.81 -1.59 26.79
CA ALA A 215 -8.61 -1.33 28.23
C ALA A 215 -7.18 -1.60 28.73
N GLU A 216 -6.45 -2.53 28.10
CA GLU A 216 -5.06 -2.84 28.45
C GLU A 216 -4.07 -1.70 28.11
N VAL A 217 -4.47 -0.76 27.25
CA VAL A 217 -3.59 0.29 26.69
C VAL A 217 -4.25 1.68 26.66
N GLY A 218 -5.56 1.79 26.92
CA GLY A 218 -6.36 3.00 26.77
C GLY A 218 -6.12 4.14 27.77
N THR A 219 -5.12 4.00 28.65
CA THR A 219 -4.69 5.04 29.60
C THR A 219 -3.16 5.01 29.70
N LEU A 220 -2.55 6.10 30.16
CA LEU A 220 -1.10 6.17 30.36
C LEU A 220 -0.59 5.09 31.33
N GLU A 221 -1.32 4.83 32.41
CA GLU A 221 -0.96 3.80 33.39
C GLU A 221 -0.92 2.40 32.75
N THR A 222 -2.00 2.03 32.06
CA THR A 222 -2.11 0.71 31.42
C THR A 222 -1.15 0.58 30.23
N PHE A 223 -0.98 1.65 29.44
CA PHE A 223 0.00 1.72 28.35
C PHE A 223 1.44 1.49 28.84
N LYS A 224 1.86 2.13 29.94
CA LYS A 224 3.22 1.96 30.50
C LYS A 224 3.48 0.51 30.91
N VAL A 225 2.51 -0.14 31.55
CA VAL A 225 2.59 -1.56 31.94
C VAL A 225 2.68 -2.45 30.69
N TRP A 226 1.81 -2.22 29.71
CA TRP A 226 1.82 -2.96 28.45
C TRP A 226 3.15 -2.80 27.70
N TYR A 227 3.63 -1.56 27.53
CA TYR A 227 4.90 -1.27 26.85
C TYR A 227 6.07 -1.96 27.55
N GLN A 228 6.14 -1.88 28.88
CA GLN A 228 7.19 -2.56 29.65
C GLN A 228 7.15 -4.08 29.50
N ALA A 229 5.95 -4.68 29.48
CA ALA A 229 5.81 -6.12 29.25
C ALA A 229 6.28 -6.54 27.85
N ARG A 230 6.09 -5.69 26.82
CA ARG A 230 6.52 -5.96 25.44
C ARG A 230 8.02 -5.74 25.23
N ASN A 231 8.59 -4.71 25.81
CA ASN A 231 9.97 -4.27 25.54
C ASN A 231 10.98 -4.59 26.64
N GLY A 232 10.53 -5.07 27.80
CA GLY A 232 11.38 -5.34 28.95
C GLY A 232 12.00 -4.09 29.60
N SER A 233 11.56 -2.89 29.20
CA SER A 233 12.05 -1.59 29.68
C SER A 233 10.88 -0.65 29.96
N ALA A 234 10.98 0.18 30.99
CA ALA A 234 9.97 1.20 31.27
C ALA A 234 9.88 2.22 30.12
N PHE A 235 8.68 2.73 29.83
CA PHE A 235 8.47 3.66 28.71
C PHE A 235 9.24 4.97 28.88
N GLU A 236 9.18 5.57 30.07
CA GLU A 236 9.72 6.90 30.36
C GLU A 236 11.24 6.96 30.16
N THR A 237 11.94 5.88 30.47
CA THR A 237 13.41 5.82 30.43
C THR A 237 13.95 4.96 29.29
N GLY A 238 13.13 4.09 28.71
CA GLY A 238 13.53 3.09 27.73
C GLY A 238 12.94 3.26 26.34
N PHE A 239 12.03 4.22 26.15
CA PHE A 239 11.44 4.52 24.84
C PHE A 239 12.49 4.91 23.81
N ARG A 240 12.32 4.37 22.61
CA ARG A 240 13.09 4.71 21.42
C ARG A 240 12.13 4.90 20.25
N PRO A 241 12.27 5.93 19.40
CA PRO A 241 11.51 6.03 18.16
C PRO A 241 11.62 4.76 17.29
N GLU A 242 12.77 4.09 17.35
CA GLU A 242 13.06 2.83 16.65
C GLU A 242 12.20 1.66 17.14
N ASP A 243 11.55 1.73 18.30
CA ASP A 243 10.64 0.66 18.73
C ASP A 243 9.41 0.52 17.82
N ALA A 244 9.11 1.53 16.99
CA ALA A 244 8.10 1.46 15.94
C ALA A 244 8.64 0.98 14.58
N TRP A 245 9.94 0.70 14.47
CA TRP A 245 10.55 0.24 13.20
C TRP A 245 10.42 -1.27 13.04
N PRO A 246 10.47 -1.80 11.81
CA PRO A 246 10.57 -3.24 11.56
C PRO A 246 11.73 -3.88 12.33
N SER A 247 11.54 -5.12 12.78
CA SER A 247 12.57 -5.82 13.57
C SER A 247 13.82 -6.10 12.75
N GLY A 248 13.67 -6.40 11.47
CA GLY A 248 14.80 -6.62 10.55
C GLY A 248 15.70 -5.40 10.39
N ALA A 249 15.19 -4.19 10.61
CA ALA A 249 15.96 -2.96 10.46
C ALA A 249 16.90 -2.66 11.64
N LEU A 250 16.87 -3.46 12.71
CA LEU A 250 17.57 -3.17 13.96
C LEU A 250 18.52 -4.29 14.39
N PRO A 251 19.70 -3.95 14.95
CA PRO A 251 20.62 -4.93 15.51
C PRO A 251 20.14 -5.53 16.85
N ASP A 252 19.24 -4.84 17.57
CA ASP A 252 18.68 -5.27 18.86
C ASP A 252 17.16 -4.98 18.91
N PRO A 253 16.34 -5.78 18.17
CA PRO A 253 14.90 -5.60 18.12
C PRO A 253 14.23 -6.06 19.43
N ARG A 254 13.21 -5.32 19.86
CA ARG A 254 12.38 -5.63 21.03
C ARG A 254 11.00 -6.16 20.61
N GLY A 255 10.14 -6.46 21.58
CA GLY A 255 8.80 -6.98 21.31
C GLY A 255 7.95 -6.06 20.43
N MET A 256 8.09 -4.74 20.60
CA MET A 256 7.40 -3.75 19.77
C MET A 256 7.77 -3.85 18.28
N ASN A 257 9.02 -4.15 17.95
CA ASN A 257 9.45 -4.26 16.55
C ASN A 257 8.78 -5.45 15.84
N ARG A 258 8.44 -6.51 16.57
CA ARG A 258 7.68 -7.64 16.02
C ARG A 258 6.20 -7.31 15.77
N LEU A 259 5.63 -6.40 16.57
CA LEU A 259 4.31 -5.84 16.28
C LEU A 259 4.37 -4.98 15.01
N ALA A 260 5.44 -4.20 14.86
CA ALA A 260 5.69 -3.39 13.66
C ALA A 260 5.74 -4.26 12.40
N ASP A 261 6.44 -5.40 12.43
CA ASP A 261 6.48 -6.35 11.31
C ASP A 261 5.07 -6.78 10.88
N VAL A 262 4.24 -7.28 11.81
CA VAL A 262 2.90 -7.80 11.47
C VAL A 262 1.96 -6.70 10.97
N VAL A 263 2.01 -5.51 11.56
CA VAL A 263 1.21 -4.37 11.10
C VAL A 263 1.66 -3.92 9.71
N SER A 264 2.96 -3.94 9.44
CA SER A 264 3.52 -3.52 8.16
C SER A 264 3.25 -4.56 7.08
N ASP A 265 3.37 -5.87 7.38
CA ASP A 265 2.99 -6.97 6.49
C ASP A 265 1.50 -6.89 6.10
N ALA A 266 0.62 -6.52 7.05
CA ALA A 266 -0.79 -6.28 6.78
C ALA A 266 -1.00 -5.15 5.75
N ARG A 267 -0.21 -4.06 5.85
CA ARG A 267 -0.23 -2.95 4.91
C ARG A 267 0.27 -3.38 3.53
N GLU A 268 1.39 -4.09 3.43
CA GLU A 268 1.95 -4.47 2.13
C GLU A 268 1.01 -5.38 1.34
N VAL A 269 0.45 -6.40 1.98
CA VAL A 269 -0.49 -7.31 1.32
C VAL A 269 -1.71 -6.54 0.81
N HIS A 270 -2.20 -5.57 1.58
CA HIS A 270 -3.31 -4.72 1.13
C HIS A 270 -2.90 -3.80 -0.03
N ILE A 271 -1.79 -3.06 0.09
CA ILE A 271 -1.29 -2.15 -0.94
C ILE A 271 -1.09 -2.90 -2.26
N VAL A 272 -0.43 -4.06 -2.24
CA VAL A 272 -0.21 -4.88 -3.43
C VAL A 272 -1.52 -5.41 -4.00
N SER A 273 -2.53 -5.72 -3.17
CA SER A 273 -3.86 -6.10 -3.68
C SER A 273 -4.55 -4.96 -4.43
N VAL A 274 -4.39 -3.71 -3.98
CA VAL A 274 -4.92 -2.51 -4.66
C VAL A 274 -4.19 -2.30 -5.99
N ILE A 275 -2.85 -2.41 -5.99
CA ILE A 275 -2.02 -2.31 -7.20
C ILE A 275 -2.38 -3.42 -8.20
N ALA A 276 -2.54 -4.66 -7.73
CA ALA A 276 -2.95 -5.80 -8.55
C ALA A 276 -4.29 -5.54 -9.24
N LYS A 277 -5.27 -5.01 -8.50
CA LYS A 277 -6.58 -4.65 -9.06
C LYS A 277 -6.48 -3.54 -10.10
N ALA A 278 -5.67 -2.50 -9.83
CA ALA A 278 -5.44 -1.42 -10.79
C ALA A 278 -4.79 -1.95 -12.08
N VAL A 279 -3.80 -2.83 -11.97
CA VAL A 279 -3.13 -3.46 -13.13
C VAL A 279 -4.09 -4.38 -13.89
N GLU A 280 -5.01 -5.07 -13.23
CA GLU A 280 -6.03 -5.87 -13.91
C GLU A 280 -6.90 -5.00 -14.84
N ASP A 281 -7.35 -3.86 -14.32
CA ASP A 281 -8.32 -2.96 -14.95
C ASP A 281 -7.72 -1.98 -15.96
N HIS A 282 -6.44 -1.65 -15.82
CA HIS A 282 -5.77 -0.59 -16.58
C HIS A 282 -4.48 -1.08 -17.26
N LYS A 283 -4.14 -0.51 -18.41
CA LYS A 283 -2.92 -0.90 -19.13
C LYS A 283 -1.68 -0.27 -18.54
N THR A 284 -1.76 0.97 -18.05
CA THR A 284 -0.63 1.68 -17.46
C THR A 284 -1.04 2.20 -16.10
N VAL A 285 -0.41 1.70 -15.05
CA VAL A 285 -0.63 2.14 -13.67
C VAL A 285 0.62 2.85 -13.17
N LEU A 286 0.44 4.02 -12.56
CA LEU A 286 1.50 4.72 -11.83
C LEU A 286 1.29 4.54 -10.33
N VAL A 287 2.32 4.15 -9.60
CA VAL A 287 2.33 4.03 -8.15
C VAL A 287 3.29 5.06 -7.58
N VAL A 288 2.86 5.82 -6.58
CA VAL A 288 3.71 6.79 -5.86
C VAL A 288 3.70 6.42 -4.38
N TYR A 289 4.79 5.79 -3.95
CA TYR A 289 4.98 5.24 -2.60
C TYR A 289 6.45 5.36 -2.18
N GLY A 290 6.72 5.39 -0.89
CA GLY A 290 8.04 5.38 -0.29
C GLY A 290 8.84 4.18 -0.75
N GLY A 291 10.14 4.38 -1.03
CA GLY A 291 10.94 3.32 -1.62
C GLY A 291 11.15 2.09 -0.74
N SER A 292 10.96 2.20 0.58
CA SER A 292 10.98 1.04 1.48
C SER A 292 9.84 0.06 1.21
N HIS A 293 8.65 0.55 0.83
CA HIS A 293 7.53 -0.29 0.38
C HIS A 293 7.91 -1.07 -0.87
N HIS A 294 8.51 -0.41 -1.86
CA HIS A 294 8.94 -1.07 -3.09
C HIS A 294 9.89 -2.25 -2.84
N LEU A 295 10.87 -2.11 -1.93
CA LEU A 295 11.82 -3.18 -1.63
C LEU A 295 11.14 -4.47 -1.15
N VAL A 296 10.07 -4.34 -0.37
CA VAL A 296 9.31 -5.47 0.17
C VAL A 296 8.32 -6.02 -0.87
N GLN A 297 7.80 -5.16 -1.75
CA GLN A 297 6.78 -5.51 -2.75
C GLN A 297 7.36 -6.03 -4.07
N ALA A 298 8.61 -5.70 -4.40
CA ALA A 298 9.23 -5.98 -5.70
C ALA A 298 9.08 -7.45 -6.17
N PRO A 299 9.28 -8.49 -5.32
CA PRO A 299 9.13 -9.87 -5.78
C PRO A 299 7.73 -10.23 -6.31
N ALA A 300 6.68 -9.60 -5.78
CA ALA A 300 5.32 -9.79 -6.29
C ALA A 300 5.16 -9.21 -7.70
N PHE A 301 5.84 -8.11 -8.01
CA PHE A 301 5.83 -7.48 -9.32
C PHE A 301 6.75 -8.21 -10.31
N GLU A 302 7.98 -8.54 -9.93
CA GLU A 302 8.94 -9.28 -10.77
C GLU A 302 8.36 -10.63 -11.22
N THR A 303 7.68 -11.34 -10.33
CA THR A 303 7.02 -12.61 -10.66
C THR A 303 5.87 -12.43 -11.66
N ALA A 304 5.12 -11.35 -11.54
CA ALA A 304 3.97 -11.07 -12.40
C ALA A 304 4.36 -10.55 -13.79
N PHE A 305 5.51 -9.91 -13.92
CA PHE A 305 6.03 -9.30 -15.14
C PHE A 305 7.40 -9.89 -15.52
N PRO A 306 7.47 -11.17 -15.93
CA PRO A 306 8.73 -11.76 -16.35
C PRO A 306 9.26 -11.10 -17.62
N GLU A 307 10.59 -10.89 -17.68
CA GLU A 307 11.32 -10.36 -18.83
C GLU A 307 11.11 -11.15 -20.14
#